data_AF-A0A830DGC5-F1
#
_entry.id   AF-A0A830DGC5-F1
#
_cell.length_a   1.000
_cell.length_b   1.000
_cell.length_c   1.000
_cell.angle_alpha   90.00
_cell.angle_beta   90.00
_cell.angle_gamma   90.00
#
_symmetry.space_group_name_H-M   'P 1'
#
loop_
_entity.id
_entity.type
_entity.pdbx_description
1 polymer ?
#
loop_
_entity_poly.entity_id
_entity_poly.type
_entity_poly.pdbx_seq_one_letter_code
_entity_poly.pdbx_strand_id
1 'polypeptide(L)'
;EIYALTSSYIKVCLSIEVDGNPWKVIEFLHTKPGKGATFVRTTLRNYATGNQVEKFFQAGSKIEEADIVKETKQYTYKDGAQYVFMDLSAYEEYHLNATDVGDKTKWLKVGMDCNWVFATQILS
;
A
#
# COMPACT_ATOMS: atom_id res chain seq x y z
N GLU A 1 8.41 -9.93 -13.66
CA GLU A 1 8.50 -8.93 -14.73
C GLU A 1 8.00 -7.60 -14.18
N ILE A 2 8.74 -6.51 -14.35
CA ILE A 2 8.32 -5.19 -13.88
C ILE A 2 7.28 -4.67 -14.87
N TYR A 3 6.01 -4.59 -14.44
CA TYR A 3 4.97 -3.92 -15.22
C TYR A 3 5.19 -2.41 -15.13
N ALA A 4 5.97 -1.88 -16.07
CA ALA A 4 6.15 -0.44 -16.19
C ALA A 4 4.87 0.17 -16.81
N LEU A 5 4.17 0.99 -16.05
CA LEU A 5 3.00 1.73 -16.50
C LEU A 5 3.42 3.12 -16.97
N THR A 6 2.68 3.68 -17.92
CA THR A 6 2.83 5.08 -18.29
C THR A 6 1.98 5.96 -17.37
N SER A 7 2.43 7.17 -17.03
CA SER A 7 1.66 8.12 -16.20
C SER A 7 0.25 8.46 -16.73
N SER A 8 -0.02 8.21 -18.01
CA SER A 8 -1.36 8.31 -18.60
C SER A 8 -2.36 7.29 -18.04
N TYR A 9 -1.90 6.18 -17.45
CA TYR A 9 -2.71 5.13 -16.83
C TYR A 9 -3.00 5.36 -15.35
N ILE A 10 -2.48 6.45 -14.76
CA ILE A 10 -2.78 6.81 -13.37
C ILE A 10 -4.29 6.97 -13.21
N LYS A 11 -4.82 6.27 -12.21
CA LYS A 11 -6.22 6.35 -11.77
C LYS A 11 -6.28 6.18 -10.26
N VAL A 12 -7.38 6.61 -9.65
CA VAL A 12 -7.65 6.37 -8.23
C VAL A 12 -7.58 4.87 -7.94
N CYS A 13 -7.05 4.52 -6.78
CA CYS A 13 -6.77 3.17 -6.31
C CYS A 13 -5.64 2.41 -7.01
N LEU A 14 -4.95 2.99 -7.99
CA LEU A 14 -3.73 2.39 -8.52
C LEU A 14 -2.65 2.33 -7.42
N SER A 15 -1.96 1.20 -7.32
CA SER A 15 -0.82 1.01 -6.43
C SER A 15 0.46 1.23 -7.21
N ILE A 16 1.30 2.15 -6.77
CA ILE A 16 2.56 2.49 -7.44
C ILE A 16 3.71 2.48 -6.47
N GLU A 17 4.90 2.17 -6.97
CA GLU A 17 6.14 2.34 -6.22
C GLU A 17 6.73 3.73 -6.49
N VAL A 18 7.07 4.44 -5.42
CA VAL A 18 7.75 5.73 -5.49
C VAL A 18 8.81 5.76 -4.40
N ASP A 19 10.05 5.97 -4.82
CA ASP A 19 11.23 6.04 -3.95
C ASP A 19 11.35 4.78 -3.05
N GLY A 20 11.16 3.58 -3.63
CA GLY A 20 11.26 2.29 -2.92
C GLY A 20 10.10 1.97 -1.98
N ASN A 21 9.04 2.78 -2.00
CA ASN A 21 7.90 2.64 -1.09
C ASN A 21 6.59 2.39 -1.86
N PRO A 22 5.69 1.55 -1.34
CA PRO A 22 4.38 1.33 -1.94
C PRO A 22 3.39 2.45 -1.57
N TRP A 23 2.75 3.02 -2.59
CA TRP A 23 1.76 4.09 -2.46
C TRP A 23 0.45 3.75 -3.18
N LYS A 24 -0.66 4.23 -2.62
CA LYS A 24 -1.97 4.22 -3.28
C LYS A 24 -2.29 5.61 -3.82
N VAL A 25 -2.68 5.69 -5.09
CA VAL A 25 -3.25 6.91 -5.66
C VAL A 25 -4.63 7.16 -5.05
N ILE A 26 -4.78 8.28 -4.35
CA ILE A 26 -6.05 8.72 -3.76
C ILE A 26 -6.78 9.66 -4.72
N GLU A 27 -6.03 10.58 -5.33
CA GLU A 27 -6.56 11.54 -6.29
C GLU A 27 -5.53 11.79 -7.39
N PHE A 28 -6.01 12.20 -8.57
CA PHE A 28 -5.14 12.64 -9.64
C PHE A 28 -5.81 13.74 -10.49
N LEU A 29 -4.98 14.59 -11.09
CA LEU A 29 -5.41 15.64 -12.00
C LEU A 29 -4.45 15.72 -13.17
N HIS A 30 -4.97 15.50 -14.38
CA HIS A 30 -4.22 15.73 -15.61
C HIS A 30 -4.24 17.23 -15.94
N THR A 31 -3.09 17.88 -15.95
CA THR A 31 -2.95 19.31 -16.24
C THR A 31 -2.22 19.53 -17.56
N LYS A 32 -2.89 20.21 -18.49
CA LYS A 32 -2.33 20.66 -19.77
C LYS A 32 -2.18 22.19 -19.72
N PRO A 33 -1.03 22.74 -19.30
CA PRO A 33 -0.87 24.19 -19.27
C PRO A 33 -0.83 24.74 -20.70
N GLY A 34 -1.30 25.98 -20.91
CA GLY A 34 -1.31 26.61 -22.23
C GLY A 34 0.09 26.80 -22.85
N LYS A 35 1.14 26.74 -22.03
CA LYS A 35 2.56 26.63 -22.42
C LYS A 35 3.29 25.72 -21.42
N GLY A 36 4.21 24.89 -21.90
CA GLY A 36 5.04 24.00 -21.08
C GLY A 36 4.66 22.51 -21.18
N ALA A 37 5.33 21.68 -20.40
CA ALA A 37 5.09 20.25 -20.37
C ALA A 37 3.78 19.90 -19.65
N THR A 38 3.16 18.79 -20.07
CA THR A 38 1.94 18.25 -19.47
C THR A 38 2.30 17.35 -18.28
N PHE A 39 1.55 17.45 -17.19
CA PHE A 39 1.80 16.69 -15.98
C PHE A 39 0.52 16.06 -15.42
N VAL A 40 0.71 14.99 -14.65
CA VAL A 40 -0.32 14.40 -13.79
C VAL A 40 0.06 14.70 -12.35
N ARG A 41 -0.71 15.56 -11.68
CA ARG A 41 -0.61 15.80 -10.24
C ARG A 41 -1.34 14.66 -9.53
N THR A 42 -0.73 14.11 -8.48
CA THR A 42 -1.30 13.00 -7.71
C THR A 42 -1.22 13.26 -6.22
N THR A 43 -2.27 12.85 -5.51
CA THR A 43 -2.25 12.70 -4.05
C THR A 43 -2.07 11.23 -3.76
N LEU A 44 -0.95 10.88 -3.11
CA LEU A 44 -0.56 9.52 -2.80
C LEU A 44 -0.70 9.26 -1.31
N ARG A 45 -1.14 8.06 -0.92
CA ARG A 45 -1.12 7.59 0.47
C ARG A 45 -0.19 6.40 0.61
N ASN A 46 0.76 6.48 1.53
CA ASN A 46 1.71 5.40 1.79
C ASN A 46 1.00 4.20 2.45
N TYR A 47 1.26 2.98 1.97
CA TYR A 47 0.63 1.78 2.54
C TYR A 47 1.14 1.42 3.93
N ALA A 48 2.41 1.70 4.24
CA ALA A 48 3.02 1.38 5.53
C ALA A 48 2.70 2.43 6.60
N THR A 49 2.86 3.72 6.27
CA THR A 49 2.73 4.81 7.25
C THR A 49 1.37 5.51 7.23
N GLY A 50 0.58 5.36 6.16
CA GLY A 50 -0.69 6.09 5.99
C GLY A 50 -0.53 7.58 5.65
N ASN A 51 0.70 8.11 5.64
CA ASN A 51 0.98 9.50 5.30
C ASN A 51 0.58 9.82 3.86
N GLN A 52 0.18 11.07 3.62
CA GLN A 52 -0.18 11.56 2.31
C GLN A 52 0.86 12.53 1.77
N VAL A 53 1.20 12.39 0.48
CA VAL A 53 2.13 13.27 -0.21
C VAL A 53 1.57 13.65 -1.58
N GLU A 54 2.03 14.78 -2.10
CA GLU A 54 1.74 15.21 -3.45
C GLU A 54 2.96 14.96 -4.35
N LYS A 55 2.74 14.31 -5.51
CA LYS A 55 3.77 14.09 -6.53
C LYS A 55 3.23 14.47 -7.90
N PHE A 56 4.13 15.03 -8.72
CA PHE A 56 3.87 15.37 -10.11
C PHE A 56 4.64 14.39 -11.00
N PHE A 57 3.93 13.76 -11.93
CA PHE A 57 4.51 12.90 -12.94
C PHE A 57 4.42 13.59 -14.31
N GLN A 58 5.51 13.59 -15.07
CA GLN A 58 5.46 14.06 -16.45
C GLN A 58 4.54 13.14 -17.27
N ALA A 59 3.67 13.71 -18.11
CA ALA A 59 2.84 12.91 -18.99
C ALA A 59 3.72 12.04 -19.92
N GLY A 60 3.46 10.73 -19.93
CA GLY A 60 4.27 9.78 -20.69
C GLY A 60 5.44 9.15 -19.92
N SER A 61 5.72 9.59 -18.68
CA SER A 61 6.78 8.98 -17.86
C SER A 61 6.42 7.55 -17.46
N LYS A 62 7.44 6.69 -17.34
CA LYS A 62 7.29 5.37 -16.73
C LYS A 62 7.07 5.50 -15.23
N ILE A 63 6.25 4.61 -14.69
CA ILE A 63 5.91 4.47 -13.29
C ILE A 63 5.92 2.97 -12.98
N GLU A 64 6.47 2.62 -11.83
CA GLU A 64 6.49 1.25 -11.36
C GLU A 64 5.18 0.95 -10.62
N GLU A 65 4.54 -0.15 -10.99
CA GLU A 65 3.38 -0.66 -10.27
C GLU A 65 3.85 -1.37 -9.01
N ALA A 66 3.25 -1.03 -7.86
CA ALA A 66 3.52 -1.75 -6.63
C ALA A 66 2.62 -2.98 -6.55
N ASP A 67 3.22 -4.15 -6.37
CA ASP A 67 2.48 -5.39 -6.12
C ASP A 67 2.01 -5.41 -4.67
N ILE A 68 0.70 -5.29 -4.49
CA ILE A 68 0.06 -5.18 -3.19
C ILE A 68 -0.86 -6.36 -2.99
N VAL A 69 -0.48 -7.21 -2.04
CA VAL A 69 -1.28 -8.35 -1.62
C VAL A 69 -2.16 -7.92 -0.44
N LYS A 70 -3.43 -8.31 -0.50
CA LYS A 70 -4.40 -8.10 0.58
C LYS A 70 -4.97 -9.43 1.00
N GLU A 71 -4.82 -9.73 2.28
CA GLU A 71 -5.27 -10.98 2.86
C GLU A 71 -6.05 -10.70 4.14
N THR A 72 -7.03 -11.55 4.43
CA THR A 72 -7.75 -11.49 5.70
C THR A 72 -7.16 -12.52 6.64
N LYS A 73 -6.69 -12.05 7.80
CA LYS A 73 -6.25 -12.92 8.89
C LYS A 73 -7.11 -12.64 10.11
N GLN A 74 -7.40 -13.65 10.91
CA GLN A 74 -8.15 -13.47 12.15
C GLN A 74 -7.20 -13.26 13.32
N TYR A 75 -7.41 -12.23 14.13
CA TYR A 75 -6.67 -12.09 15.38
C TYR A 75 -7.14 -13.13 16.39
N THR A 76 -6.20 -13.94 16.90
CA THR A 76 -6.51 -15.07 17.79
C THR A 76 -6.23 -14.73 19.25
N TYR A 77 -5.00 -14.41 19.61
CA TYR A 77 -4.63 -14.08 20.99
C TYR A 77 -3.33 -13.25 21.06
N LYS A 78 -3.03 -12.77 22.27
CA LYS A 78 -1.76 -12.10 22.57
C LYS A 78 -0.84 -13.08 23.27
N ASP A 79 0.37 -13.27 22.74
CA ASP A 79 1.42 -14.08 23.35
C ASP A 79 2.55 -13.18 23.84
N GLY A 80 2.60 -12.93 25.15
CA GLY A 80 3.54 -11.98 25.74
C GLY A 80 3.46 -10.58 25.11
N ALA A 81 4.47 -10.22 24.31
CA ALA A 81 4.55 -8.94 23.60
C ALA A 81 4.03 -9.00 22.14
N GLN A 82 3.74 -10.19 21.63
CA GLN A 82 3.34 -10.43 20.25
C GLN A 82 1.82 -10.61 20.11
N TYR A 83 1.32 -10.24 18.94
CA TYR A 83 -0.06 -10.42 18.52
C TYR A 83 -0.11 -11.57 17.52
N VAL A 84 -0.88 -12.61 17.84
CA VAL A 84 -1.00 -13.82 17.02
C VAL A 84 -2.24 -13.70 16.14
N PHE A 85 -2.05 -14.01 14.86
CA PHE A 85 -3.09 -14.01 13.85
C PHE A 85 -3.08 -15.34 13.12
N MET A 86 -4.24 -15.79 12.66
CA MET A 86 -4.39 -17.03 11.91
C MET A 86 -4.93 -16.74 10.51
N ASP A 87 -4.31 -17.35 9.50
CA ASP A 87 -4.93 -17.52 8.20
C ASP A 87 -5.94 -18.67 8.28
N LEU A 88 -7.23 -18.38 8.10
CA LEU A 88 -8.28 -19.40 8.17
C LEU A 88 -8.38 -20.30 6.93
N SER A 89 -7.68 -19.94 5.84
CA SER A 89 -7.60 -20.75 4.63
C SER A 89 -6.46 -21.77 4.68
N ALA A 90 -5.30 -21.34 5.17
CA ALA A 90 -4.10 -22.19 5.28
C ALA A 90 -3.91 -22.81 6.67
N TYR A 91 -4.64 -22.32 7.69
CA TYR A 91 -4.47 -22.65 9.10
C TYR A 91 -3.05 -22.36 9.62
N GLU A 92 -2.39 -21.35 9.06
CA GLU A 92 -1.07 -20.88 9.47
C GLU A 92 -1.17 -19.72 10.48
N GLU A 93 -0.26 -19.72 11.46
CA GLU A 93 -0.15 -18.66 12.45
C GLU A 93 0.94 -17.65 12.10
N TYR A 94 0.65 -16.38 12.36
CA TYR A 94 1.53 -15.24 12.10
C TYR A 94 1.67 -14.41 13.37
N HIS A 95 2.91 -14.07 13.71
CA HIS A 95 3.25 -13.34 14.93
C HIS A 95 3.73 -11.94 14.56
N LEU A 96 3.03 -10.91 15.03
CA LEU A 96 3.42 -9.52 14.82
C LEU A 96 3.80 -8.83 16.12
N ASN A 97 4.79 -7.95 16.05
CA ASN A 97 5.11 -7.08 17.17
C ASN A 97 4.13 -5.90 17.20
N ALA A 98 4.08 -5.20 18.35
CA ALA A 98 3.24 -4.01 18.50
C ALA A 98 3.56 -2.91 17.47
N THR A 99 4.81 -2.82 17.02
CA THR A 99 5.26 -1.88 15.97
C THR A 99 4.65 -2.17 14.61
N ASP A 100 4.48 -3.45 14.27
CA ASP A 100 3.97 -3.88 12.97
C ASP A 100 2.44 -3.68 12.89
N VAL A 101 1.75 -3.85 14.02
CA VAL A 101 0.31 -3.59 14.14
C VAL A 101 0.03 -2.08 14.30
N GLY A 102 0.94 -1.35 14.95
CA GLY A 102 0.87 0.10 15.19
C GLY A 102 -0.28 0.50 16.12
N ASP A 103 -0.87 1.67 15.84
CA ASP A 103 -1.96 2.25 16.66
C ASP A 103 -3.23 1.39 16.70
N LYS A 104 -3.35 0.43 15.78
CA LYS A 104 -4.51 -0.48 15.69
C LYS A 104 -4.56 -1.50 16.83
N THR A 105 -3.46 -1.70 17.56
CA THR A 105 -3.40 -2.60 18.74
C THR A 105 -4.49 -2.32 19.77
N LYS A 106 -4.92 -1.06 19.91
CA LYS A 106 -5.98 -0.61 20.84
C LYS A 106 -7.38 -1.11 20.47
N TRP A 107 -7.57 -1.58 19.24
CA TRP A 107 -8.86 -1.94 18.68
C TRP A 107 -9.00 -3.44 18.41
N LEU A 108 -7.95 -4.23 18.64
CA LEU A 108 -7.96 -5.66 18.42
C LEU A 108 -8.80 -6.40 19.46
N LYS A 109 -9.70 -7.26 18.97
CA LYS A 109 -10.51 -8.18 19.76
C LYS A 109 -10.35 -9.58 19.21
N VAL A 110 -10.22 -10.57 20.09
CA VAL A 110 -10.12 -11.98 19.69
C VAL A 110 -11.28 -12.36 18.78
N GLY A 111 -10.98 -13.06 17.68
CA GLY A 111 -11.95 -13.43 16.64
C GLY A 111 -12.22 -12.33 15.61
N MET A 112 -11.53 -11.19 15.69
CA MET A 112 -11.71 -10.10 14.72
C MET A 112 -10.94 -10.36 13.42
N ASP A 113 -11.65 -10.28 12.31
CA ASP A 113 -11.04 -10.32 10.97
C ASP A 113 -10.29 -9.02 10.68
N CYS A 114 -9.02 -9.16 10.33
CA CYS A 114 -8.10 -8.06 10.08
C CYS A 114 -7.62 -8.13 8.63
N ASN A 115 -7.78 -7.04 7.90
CA ASN A 115 -7.23 -6.90 6.55
C ASN A 115 -5.74 -6.55 6.63
N TRP A 116 -4.92 -7.49 6.22
CA TRP A 116 -3.48 -7.32 6.07
C TRP A 116 -3.18 -6.79 4.68
N VAL A 117 -2.23 -5.88 4.61
CA VAL A 117 -1.74 -5.31 3.36
C VAL A 117 -0.22 -5.35 3.41
N PHE A 118 0.39 -6.07 2.50
CA PHE A 118 1.84 -6.12 2.36
C PHE A 118 2.24 -5.96 0.89
N ALA A 119 3.38 -5.32 0.69
CA ALA A 119 4.02 -5.26 -0.62
C ALA A 119 4.94 -6.46 -0.75
N THR A 120 4.77 -7.23 -1.81
CA THR A 120 5.72 -8.28 -2.19
C THR A 120 6.96 -7.59 -2.73
N GLN A 121 8.05 -7.60 -1.95
CA GLN A 121 9.35 -7.25 -2.52
C GLN A 121 9.68 -8.31 -3.58
N ILE A 122 9.69 -7.90 -4.84
CA ILE A 122 10.37 -8.70 -5.86
C ILE A 122 11.86 -8.45 -5.61
N LEU A 123 12.55 -9.49 -5.12
CA LEU A 123 14.02 -9.51 -5.06
C LEU A 123 14.54 -9.06 -6.44
N SER A 124 15.30 -7.98 -6.46
CA SER A 124 15.99 -7.49 -7.67
C SER A 124 17.18 -8.37 -8.01
#